data_AF-A0A852U7Z6-F1
#
_entry.id   AF-A0A852U7Z6-F1
#
_cell.length_a   1.000
_cell.length_b   1.000
_cell.length_c   1.000
_cell.angle_alpha   90.00
_cell.angle_beta   90.00
_cell.angle_gamma   90.00
#
_symmetry.space_group_name_H-M   'P 1'
#
loop_
_entity.id
_entity.type
_entity.pdbx_description
1 polymer ?
#
loop_
_entity_poly.entity_id
_entity_poly.type
_entity_poly.pdbx_seq_one_letter_code
_entity_poly.pdbx_strand_id
1 'polypeptide(L)'
;MSSFSGWACFDLLPDQDSQHFLRKVRDLPALADEEAHVLVRDRRVFLLFPRSPLPLTDAGAALVPGAAARAVVATDFDEYGVINEIIDSDGKTVHQAAIDEQDSGIPENDDSAARRRAAALFGVDRADLDEVSRTWDADGARPSVLGTPYLRWWDALGVPWPEDFADGAVPLP
;
A
#
# COMPACT_ATOMS: atom_id res chain seq x y z
N MET A 1 7.06 7.03 -21.10
CA MET A 1 7.39 7.85 -19.90
C MET A 1 6.89 7.03 -18.73
N SER A 2 7.78 6.49 -17.89
CA SER A 2 7.33 5.87 -16.65
C SER A 2 6.87 6.97 -15.70
N SER A 3 5.70 6.80 -15.10
CA SER A 3 5.16 7.72 -14.10
C SER A 3 5.24 6.99 -12.77
N PHE A 4 6.17 7.39 -11.91
CA PHE A 4 6.24 6.83 -10.56
C PHE A 4 5.07 7.32 -9.73
N SER A 5 4.50 6.48 -8.89
CA SER A 5 3.37 6.77 -8.04
C SER A 5 3.42 5.92 -6.78
N GLY A 6 2.97 6.54 -5.70
CA GLY A 6 2.88 5.94 -4.38
C GLY A 6 1.44 5.89 -3.92
N TRP A 7 1.07 4.81 -3.24
CA TRP A 7 -0.23 4.62 -2.61
C TRP A 7 -0.08 4.18 -1.19
N ALA A 8 -0.93 4.72 -0.33
CA ALA A 8 -1.02 4.26 1.04
C ALA A 8 -2.46 4.24 1.52
N CYS A 9 -2.76 3.24 2.33
CA CYS A 9 -4.01 3.13 3.05
C CYS A 9 -3.69 2.89 4.52
N PHE A 10 -4.21 3.74 5.39
CA PHE A 10 -4.07 3.65 6.84
C PHE A 10 -5.43 3.40 7.48
N ASP A 11 -5.54 2.32 8.26
CA ASP A 11 -6.72 2.06 9.09
C ASP A 11 -6.50 2.70 10.48
N LEU A 12 -7.03 3.90 10.69
CA LEU A 12 -6.80 4.67 11.91
C LEU A 12 -7.37 3.98 13.16
N LEU A 13 -6.72 4.18 14.30
CA LEU A 13 -7.25 3.73 15.59
C LEU A 13 -8.59 4.44 15.92
N PRO A 14 -9.48 3.84 16.72
CA PRO A 14 -10.83 4.39 16.97
C PRO A 14 -10.88 5.82 17.51
N ASP A 15 -9.84 6.24 18.22
CA ASP A 15 -9.72 7.55 18.88
C ASP A 15 -8.93 8.59 18.06
N GLN A 16 -8.46 8.22 16.86
CA GLN A 16 -7.61 9.07 16.05
C GLN A 16 -8.44 9.91 15.07
N ASP A 17 -8.15 11.20 15.04
CA ASP A 17 -8.74 12.15 14.10
C ASP A 17 -7.99 12.12 12.77
N SER A 18 -8.73 11.98 11.67
CA SER A 18 -8.14 11.96 10.33
C SER A 18 -7.46 13.28 9.97
N GLN A 19 -7.99 14.42 10.41
CA GLN A 19 -7.36 15.72 10.14
C GLN A 19 -6.04 15.87 10.90
N HIS A 20 -5.98 15.37 12.13
CA HIS A 20 -4.72 15.28 12.88
C HIS A 20 -3.71 14.35 12.21
N PHE A 21 -4.16 13.19 11.73
CA PHE A 21 -3.30 12.27 11.00
C PHE A 21 -2.74 12.91 9.72
N LEU A 22 -3.55 13.60 8.92
CA LEU A 22 -3.11 14.27 7.69
C LEU A 22 -2.10 15.38 7.95
N ARG A 23 -2.17 16.08 9.09
CA ARG A 23 -1.11 17.01 9.50
C ARG A 23 0.21 16.29 9.75
N LYS A 24 0.19 15.13 10.42
CA LYS A 24 1.40 14.30 10.61
C LYS A 24 2.00 13.86 9.28
N VAL A 25 1.17 13.47 8.31
CA VAL A 25 1.61 13.11 6.96
C VAL A 25 2.36 14.28 6.31
N ARG A 26 1.80 15.48 6.38
CA ARG A 26 2.42 16.70 5.81
C ARG A 26 3.71 17.09 6.53
N ASP A 27 3.78 16.88 7.84
CA ASP A 27 4.94 17.21 8.65
C ASP A 27 6.10 16.22 8.49
N LEU A 28 5.90 15.10 7.78
CA LEU A 28 6.99 14.16 7.48
C LEU A 28 7.98 14.77 6.47
N PRO A 29 9.27 14.88 6.83
CA PRO A 29 10.29 15.42 5.92
C PRO A 29 10.40 14.64 4.60
N ALA A 30 10.17 13.32 4.64
CA ALA A 30 10.20 12.46 3.46
C ALA A 30 9.09 12.75 2.44
N LEU A 31 8.02 13.45 2.84
CA LEU A 31 6.86 13.75 1.99
C LEU A 31 6.65 15.25 1.78
N ALA A 32 7.55 16.10 2.27
CA ALA A 32 7.33 17.54 2.36
C ALA A 32 7.14 18.22 0.99
N ASP A 33 7.79 17.71 -0.04
CA ASP A 33 7.74 18.24 -1.41
C ASP A 33 6.84 17.40 -2.34
N GLU A 34 6.20 16.35 -1.82
CA GLU A 34 5.39 15.42 -2.60
C GLU A 34 3.96 15.95 -2.75
N GLU A 35 3.45 15.95 -3.99
CA GLU A 35 2.03 16.16 -4.23
C GLU A 35 1.26 14.92 -3.76
N ALA A 36 0.24 15.11 -2.94
CA ALA A 36 -0.58 14.03 -2.43
C ALA A 36 -2.07 14.35 -2.58
N HIS A 37 -2.83 13.36 -3.00
CA HIS A 37 -4.28 13.34 -2.97
C HIS A 37 -4.76 12.46 -1.82
N VAL A 38 -5.83 12.90 -1.17
CA VAL A 38 -6.40 12.26 0.01
C VAL A 38 -7.84 11.87 -0.27
N LEU A 39 -8.18 10.67 0.19
CA LEU A 39 -9.56 10.23 0.36
C LEU A 39 -9.71 9.69 1.77
N VAL A 40 -10.80 10.05 2.45
CA VAL A 40 -11.11 9.52 3.79
C VAL A 40 -12.46 8.83 3.73
N ARG A 41 -12.50 7.55 4.11
CA ARG A 41 -13.74 6.77 4.25
C ARG A 41 -13.79 6.18 5.66
N ASP A 42 -14.73 6.66 6.47
CA ASP A 42 -14.81 6.31 7.89
C ASP A 42 -13.47 6.55 8.62
N ARG A 43 -12.82 5.48 9.10
CA ARG A 43 -11.52 5.51 9.78
C ARG A 43 -10.35 5.23 8.86
N ARG A 44 -10.58 5.08 7.57
CA ARG A 44 -9.54 4.75 6.61
C ARG A 44 -9.10 6.00 5.88
N VAL A 45 -7.81 6.31 5.98
CA VAL A 45 -7.16 7.40 5.24
C VAL A 45 -6.38 6.81 4.10
N PHE A 46 -6.68 7.30 2.90
CA PHE A 46 -6.01 6.90 1.69
C PHE A 46 -5.20 8.06 1.14
N LEU A 47 -3.98 7.78 0.73
CA LEU A 47 -3.06 8.73 0.10
C LEU A 47 -2.64 8.20 -1.26
N LEU A 48 -2.68 9.08 -2.25
CA LEU A 48 -2.14 8.86 -3.59
C LEU A 48 -1.11 9.94 -3.84
N PHE A 49 0.13 9.54 -4.09
CA PHE A 49 1.21 10.40 -4.53
C PHE A 49 1.43 10.15 -6.02
N PRO A 50 0.86 10.97 -6.92
CA PRO A 50 0.80 10.65 -8.36
C PRO A 50 2.15 10.73 -9.08
N ARG A 51 3.19 11.23 -8.40
CA ARG A 51 4.53 11.47 -8.94
C ARG A 51 5.62 11.25 -7.90
N SER A 52 5.58 10.13 -7.19
CA SER A 52 6.54 9.85 -6.13
C SER A 52 7.50 8.73 -6.50
N PRO A 53 8.81 9.00 -6.62
CA PRO A 53 9.82 7.96 -6.77
C PRO A 53 10.24 7.34 -5.42
N LEU A 54 9.57 7.73 -4.32
CA LEU A 54 9.98 7.40 -2.97
C LEU A 54 9.31 6.10 -2.50
N PRO A 55 10.06 5.15 -1.93
CA PRO A 55 9.48 4.05 -1.18
C PRO A 55 8.66 4.61 -0.02
N LEU A 56 7.38 4.27 0.04
CA LEU A 56 6.49 4.75 1.10
C LEU A 56 6.63 3.96 2.43
N THR A 57 7.46 2.93 2.45
CA THR A 57 7.70 2.05 3.61
C THR A 57 8.07 2.83 4.86
N ASP A 58 9.09 3.69 4.77
CA ASP A 58 9.60 4.45 5.92
C ASP A 58 8.58 5.48 6.40
N ALA A 59 7.85 6.11 5.47
CA ALA A 59 6.77 7.02 5.79
C ALA A 59 5.63 6.28 6.52
N GLY A 60 5.24 5.10 6.02
CA GLY A 60 4.25 4.25 6.66
C GLY A 60 4.68 3.80 8.07
N ALA A 61 5.93 3.33 8.22
CA ALA A 61 6.50 2.91 9.48
C ALA A 61 6.55 4.05 10.52
N ALA A 62 6.75 5.29 10.08
CA ALA A 62 6.71 6.47 10.94
C ALA A 62 5.28 6.89 11.32
N LEU A 63 4.30 6.69 10.44
CA LEU A 63 2.92 7.16 10.62
C LEU A 63 2.04 6.20 11.41
N VAL A 64 2.29 4.90 11.33
CA VAL A 64 1.40 3.91 11.95
C VAL A 64 1.46 3.92 13.48
N PRO A 65 2.63 3.88 14.15
CA PRO A 65 2.71 3.77 15.60
C PRO A 65 1.87 4.82 16.34
N GLY A 66 0.87 4.34 17.09
CA GLY A 66 -0.03 5.17 17.88
C GLY A 66 -1.04 6.01 17.09
N ALA A 67 -1.13 5.86 15.76
CA ALA A 67 -2.11 6.57 14.92
C ALA A 67 -2.99 5.62 14.10
N ALA A 68 -2.45 4.49 13.66
CA ALA A 68 -3.17 3.48 12.87
C ALA A 68 -3.00 2.08 13.47
N ALA A 69 -3.97 1.22 13.20
CA ALA A 69 -3.90 -0.20 13.54
C ALA A 69 -2.99 -0.96 12.58
N ARG A 70 -2.89 -0.50 11.33
CA ARG A 70 -2.14 -1.09 10.22
C ARG A 70 -2.10 -0.13 9.04
N ALA A 71 -1.18 -0.37 8.11
CA ALA A 71 -1.20 0.27 6.79
C ALA A 71 -0.88 -0.72 5.67
N VAL A 72 -1.34 -0.40 4.47
CA VAL A 72 -0.79 -0.95 3.22
C VAL A 72 -0.14 0.20 2.48
N VAL A 73 1.07 0.00 1.99
CA VAL A 73 1.74 0.94 1.10
C VAL A 73 2.12 0.24 -0.20
N ALA A 74 2.10 0.98 -1.30
CA ALA A 74 2.58 0.54 -2.59
C ALA A 74 3.37 1.64 -3.26
N THR A 75 4.48 1.29 -3.91
CA THR A 75 5.28 2.20 -4.74
C THR A 75 5.66 1.46 -6.01
N ASP A 76 5.60 2.12 -7.17
CA ASP A 76 6.20 1.62 -8.41
C ASP A 76 7.61 2.21 -8.64
N PHE A 77 8.51 1.43 -9.24
CA PHE A 77 9.95 1.78 -9.35
C PHE A 77 10.48 1.84 -10.77
N ASP A 78 9.71 1.34 -11.74
CA ASP A 78 9.94 1.45 -13.19
C ASP A 78 8.60 1.23 -13.92
N GLU A 79 8.63 0.98 -15.23
CA GLU A 79 7.38 0.72 -15.99
C GLU A 79 6.73 -0.62 -15.59
N TYR A 80 7.43 -1.50 -14.86
CA TYR A 80 7.06 -2.90 -14.60
C TYR A 80 7.06 -3.31 -13.13
N GLY A 81 7.70 -2.55 -12.26
CA GLY A 81 8.02 -2.94 -10.91
C GLY A 81 7.16 -2.24 -9.87
N VAL A 82 6.64 -3.01 -8.92
CA VAL A 82 5.86 -2.53 -7.78
C VAL A 82 6.24 -3.30 -6.53
N ILE A 83 6.28 -2.60 -5.40
CA ILE A 83 6.43 -3.17 -4.06
C ILE A 83 5.18 -2.81 -3.29
N ASN A 84 4.52 -3.83 -2.76
CA ASN A 84 3.42 -3.73 -1.83
C ASN A 84 3.89 -4.20 -0.47
N GLU A 85 3.60 -3.43 0.56
CA GLU A 85 3.99 -3.74 1.92
C GLU A 85 2.84 -3.54 2.88
N ILE A 86 2.77 -4.45 3.83
CA ILE A 86 1.80 -4.40 4.92
C ILE A 86 2.56 -4.08 6.20
N ILE A 87 2.17 -2.99 6.83
CA ILE A 87 2.80 -2.44 8.03
C ILE A 87 1.85 -2.67 9.21
N ASP A 88 2.35 -3.30 10.27
CA ASP A 88 1.59 -3.52 11.50
C ASP A 88 1.54 -2.28 12.41
N SER A 89 0.81 -2.38 13.52
CA SER A 89 0.64 -1.30 14.50
C SER A 89 1.95 -0.80 15.13
N ASP A 90 3.02 -1.60 15.10
CA ASP A 90 4.34 -1.23 15.62
C ASP A 90 5.21 -0.55 14.56
N GLY A 91 4.67 -0.32 13.35
CA GLY A 91 5.40 0.26 12.22
C GLY A 91 6.32 -0.75 11.52
N LYS A 92 6.12 -2.06 11.70
CA LYS A 92 6.96 -3.09 11.07
C LYS A 92 6.28 -3.66 9.84
N THR A 93 7.05 -3.83 8.76
CA THR A 93 6.61 -4.61 7.60
C THR A 93 6.45 -6.07 7.99
N VAL A 94 5.22 -6.59 7.90
CA VAL A 94 4.91 -8.00 8.23
C VAL A 94 4.78 -8.89 7.00
N HIS A 95 4.56 -8.27 5.85
CA HIS A 95 4.47 -8.90 4.53
C HIS A 95 4.90 -7.87 3.48
N GLN A 96 5.61 -8.36 2.48
CA GLN A 96 6.03 -7.61 1.31
C GLN A 96 5.80 -8.49 0.08
N ALA A 97 5.19 -7.93 -0.95
CA ALA A 97 5.10 -8.53 -2.28
C ALA A 97 5.70 -7.55 -3.28
N ALA A 98 6.76 -7.97 -3.96
CA ALA A 98 7.52 -7.17 -4.89
C ALA A 98 7.57 -7.87 -6.25
N ILE A 99 7.68 -7.08 -7.31
CA ILE A 99 8.02 -7.55 -8.66
C ILE A 99 8.83 -6.44 -9.32
N ASP A 100 9.83 -6.79 -10.13
CA ASP A 100 10.56 -5.85 -10.97
C ASP A 100 10.92 -6.50 -12.33
N GLU A 101 11.45 -5.71 -13.28
CA GLU A 101 11.81 -6.21 -14.61
C GLU A 101 12.91 -7.31 -14.60
N GLN A 102 13.76 -7.31 -13.57
CA GLN A 102 15.00 -8.10 -13.51
C GLN A 102 14.80 -9.39 -12.70
N ASP A 103 13.97 -9.33 -11.67
CA ASP A 103 13.64 -10.38 -10.72
C ASP A 103 12.21 -10.86 -10.98
N SER A 104 12.14 -11.96 -11.72
CA SER A 104 10.89 -12.67 -12.01
C SER A 104 10.54 -13.60 -10.85
N GLY A 105 9.81 -13.09 -9.85
CA GLY A 105 9.20 -13.95 -8.85
C GLY A 105 8.66 -13.26 -7.62
N ILE A 106 7.88 -14.03 -6.86
CA ILE A 106 7.52 -13.71 -5.48
C ILE A 106 8.80 -13.56 -4.63
N PRO A 107 9.01 -12.45 -3.90
CA PRO A 107 10.21 -12.29 -3.08
C PRO A 107 10.26 -13.34 -1.97
N GLU A 108 11.46 -13.73 -1.53
CA GLU A 108 11.66 -14.82 -0.54
C GLU A 108 10.92 -14.60 0.79
N ASN A 109 10.56 -13.34 1.08
CA ASN A 109 9.85 -12.94 2.30
C ASN A 109 8.32 -13.04 2.20
N ASP A 110 7.74 -13.34 1.03
CA ASP A 110 6.32 -13.71 0.89
C ASP A 110 6.14 -15.22 1.17
N ASP A 111 6.27 -15.56 2.45
CA ASP A 111 6.05 -16.91 2.96
C ASP A 111 4.64 -17.10 3.56
N SER A 112 4.28 -18.35 3.82
CA SER A 112 2.98 -18.70 4.42
C SER A 112 2.73 -18.04 5.79
N ALA A 113 3.79 -17.75 6.56
CA ALA A 113 3.67 -17.09 7.85
C ALA A 113 3.41 -15.58 7.68
N ALA A 114 4.05 -14.92 6.73
CA ALA A 114 3.81 -13.54 6.34
C ALA A 114 2.38 -13.34 5.87
N ARG A 115 1.88 -14.19 4.97
CA ARG A 115 0.49 -14.15 4.51
C ARG A 115 -0.52 -14.37 5.63
N ARG A 116 -0.22 -15.26 6.58
CA ARG A 116 -1.07 -15.46 7.77
C ARG A 116 -1.12 -14.21 8.65
N ARG A 117 0.00 -13.52 8.85
CA ARG A 117 0.04 -12.27 9.61
C ARG A 117 -0.76 -11.18 8.90
N ALA A 118 -0.58 -11.03 7.58
CA ALA A 118 -1.35 -10.11 6.76
C ALA A 118 -2.87 -10.38 6.84
N ALA A 119 -3.30 -11.63 6.63
CA ALA A 119 -4.71 -12.00 6.72
C ALA A 119 -5.30 -11.71 8.11
N ALA A 120 -4.58 -12.07 9.17
CA ALA A 120 -5.00 -11.80 10.55
C ALA A 120 -5.07 -10.29 10.84
N LEU A 121 -4.12 -9.51 10.32
CA LEU A 121 -4.14 -8.06 10.46
C LEU A 121 -5.37 -7.47 9.78
N PHE A 122 -5.72 -7.90 8.56
CA PHE A 122 -6.82 -7.35 7.77
C PHE A 122 -8.21 -7.91 8.13
N GLY A 123 -8.24 -9.07 8.79
CA GLY A 123 -9.47 -9.79 9.07
C GLY A 123 -10.06 -10.47 7.83
N VAL A 124 -9.20 -10.86 6.89
CA VAL A 124 -9.56 -11.50 5.61
C VAL A 124 -9.19 -12.99 5.62
N ASP A 125 -9.71 -13.77 4.66
CA ASP A 125 -9.32 -15.17 4.54
C ASP A 125 -7.87 -15.26 4.03
N ARG A 126 -7.08 -16.11 4.67
CA ARG A 126 -5.73 -16.41 4.20
C ARG A 126 -5.75 -17.07 2.82
N ALA A 127 -6.79 -17.85 2.52
CA ALA A 127 -6.93 -18.51 1.22
C ALA A 127 -6.93 -17.52 0.06
N ASP A 128 -7.50 -16.33 0.25
CA ASP A 128 -7.50 -15.27 -0.76
C ASP A 128 -6.07 -14.79 -1.04
N LEU A 129 -5.26 -14.57 0.01
CA LEU A 129 -3.85 -14.15 -0.14
C LEU A 129 -2.97 -15.27 -0.70
N ASP A 130 -3.21 -16.53 -0.30
CA ASP A 130 -2.52 -17.70 -0.87
C ASP A 130 -2.85 -17.86 -2.37
N GLU A 131 -4.06 -17.51 -2.80
CA GLU A 131 -4.45 -17.49 -4.21
C GLU A 131 -3.66 -16.47 -5.01
N VAL A 132 -3.60 -15.23 -4.51
CA VAL A 132 -2.87 -14.14 -5.18
C VAL A 132 -1.40 -14.51 -5.38
N SER A 133 -0.73 -15.02 -4.34
CA SER A 133 0.65 -15.51 -4.46
C SER A 133 0.75 -16.67 -5.44
N ARG A 134 -0.14 -17.66 -5.40
CA ARG A 134 -0.07 -18.83 -6.29
C ARG A 134 -0.21 -18.48 -7.77
N THR A 135 -1.00 -17.46 -8.09
CA THR A 135 -1.19 -17.00 -9.47
C THR A 135 -0.15 -15.98 -9.92
N TRP A 136 0.69 -15.48 -9.01
CA TRP A 136 1.62 -14.38 -9.24
C TRP A 136 2.58 -14.63 -10.41
N ASP A 137 3.28 -15.76 -10.40
CA ASP A 137 4.24 -16.13 -11.43
C ASP A 137 3.57 -16.46 -12.78
N ALA A 138 2.36 -17.03 -12.73
CA ALA A 138 1.61 -17.45 -13.92
C ALA A 138 1.01 -16.25 -14.68
N ASP A 139 0.64 -15.20 -13.96
CA ASP A 139 0.12 -13.96 -14.53
C ASP A 139 1.25 -13.08 -15.13
N GLY A 140 2.48 -13.26 -14.63
CA GLY A 140 3.71 -12.62 -15.11
C GLY A 140 3.80 -11.12 -14.80
N ALA A 141 5.01 -10.56 -14.91
CA ALA A 141 5.31 -9.13 -14.75
C ALA A 141 4.84 -8.29 -15.96
N ARG A 142 3.64 -8.54 -16.51
CA ARG A 142 3.12 -7.73 -17.63
C ARG A 142 2.55 -6.43 -17.08
N PRO A 143 3.13 -5.26 -17.39
CA PRO A 143 2.70 -4.02 -16.78
C PRO A 143 2.27 -3.03 -17.86
N SER A 144 1.83 -1.86 -17.41
CA SER A 144 1.03 -0.85 -18.13
C SER A 144 -0.48 -1.08 -18.18
N VAL A 145 -1.03 -2.14 -17.57
CA VAL A 145 -2.47 -2.22 -17.32
C VAL A 145 -2.71 -2.16 -15.81
N LEU A 146 -3.55 -1.21 -15.39
CA LEU A 146 -4.21 -1.23 -14.11
C LEU A 146 -4.96 -2.58 -14.00
N GLY A 147 -4.44 -3.47 -13.16
CA GLY A 147 -4.78 -4.89 -13.15
C GLY A 147 -3.60 -5.73 -13.61
N THR A 148 -3.06 -6.64 -12.81
CA THR A 148 -3.89 -7.76 -12.36
C THR A 148 -3.37 -8.44 -11.08
N PRO A 149 -2.06 -8.60 -10.81
CA PRO A 149 -1.62 -9.27 -9.58
C PRO A 149 -1.64 -8.36 -8.34
N TYR A 150 -1.06 -7.16 -8.40
CA TYR A 150 -1.00 -6.25 -7.23
C TYR A 150 -2.38 -5.69 -6.84
N LEU A 151 -3.28 -5.46 -7.82
CA LEU A 151 -4.68 -5.14 -7.55
C LEU A 151 -5.34 -6.23 -6.74
N ARG A 152 -5.06 -7.50 -7.06
CA ARG A 152 -5.63 -8.62 -6.33
C ARG A 152 -5.13 -8.69 -4.90
N TRP A 153 -3.90 -8.24 -4.61
CA TRP A 153 -3.46 -8.10 -3.22
C TRP A 153 -4.30 -7.07 -2.47
N TRP A 154 -4.46 -5.87 -3.03
CA TRP A 154 -5.25 -4.81 -2.39
C TRP A 154 -6.74 -5.21 -2.28
N ASP A 155 -7.30 -5.81 -3.32
CA ASP A 155 -8.68 -6.32 -3.34
C ASP A 155 -8.89 -7.47 -2.33
N ALA A 156 -7.96 -8.43 -2.25
CA ALA A 156 -8.00 -9.50 -1.25
C ALA A 156 -7.85 -8.98 0.19
N LEU A 157 -7.20 -7.83 0.38
CA LEU A 157 -7.14 -7.11 1.66
C LEU A 157 -8.36 -6.18 1.88
N GLY A 158 -9.24 -6.05 0.89
CA GLY A 158 -10.40 -5.17 0.90
C GLY A 158 -10.03 -3.68 0.90
N VAL A 159 -8.95 -3.31 0.22
CA VAL A 159 -8.42 -1.94 0.14
C VAL A 159 -8.68 -1.35 -1.25
N PRO A 160 -9.43 -0.23 -1.35
CA PRO A 160 -9.65 0.52 -2.59
C PRO A 160 -8.38 0.89 -3.35
N TRP A 161 -8.45 0.88 -4.68
CA TRP A 161 -7.33 1.19 -5.58
C TRP A 161 -7.36 2.66 -6.04
N PRO A 162 -6.24 3.27 -6.49
CA PRO A 162 -6.17 4.59 -7.13
C PRO A 162 -7.26 4.97 -8.13
N GLU A 163 -7.78 4.05 -8.95
CA GLU A 163 -8.89 4.39 -9.84
C GLU A 163 -10.14 4.84 -9.05
N ASP A 164 -10.35 4.27 -7.87
CA ASP A 164 -11.42 4.68 -6.94
C ASP A 164 -11.21 6.08 -6.34
N PHE A 165 -9.99 6.65 -6.44
CA PHE A 165 -9.72 8.02 -6.00
C PHE A 165 -10.18 9.07 -7.01
N ALA A 166 -10.26 8.73 -8.30
CA ALA A 166 -10.60 9.69 -9.36
C ALA A 166 -11.97 10.36 -9.14
N ASP A 167 -12.88 9.68 -8.45
CA ASP A 167 -14.25 10.14 -8.20
C ASP A 167 -14.44 10.97 -6.91
N GLY A 168 -13.40 11.14 -6.07
CA GLY A 168 -13.60 11.81 -4.78
C GLY A 168 -12.37 12.27 -4.01
N ALA A 169 -11.16 12.08 -4.54
CA ALA A 169 -9.96 12.54 -3.87
C ALA A 169 -9.77 14.04 -3.98
N VAL A 170 -9.29 14.66 -2.90
CA VAL A 170 -8.95 16.07 -2.83
C VAL A 170 -7.45 16.23 -2.56
N PRO A 171 -6.82 17.36 -2.92
CA PRO A 171 -5.44 17.62 -2.51
C PRO A 171 -5.29 17.53 -0.99
N LEU A 172 -4.15 17.00 -0.52
CA LEU A 172 -3.78 17.00 0.91
C LEU A 172 -3.82 18.44 1.45
N PRO A 173 -4.67 18.75 2.46
CA PRO A 173 -4.90 20.11 2.92
C PRO A 173 -3.71 20.78 3.63
#